data_AF-A0A819I977-F1
#
_entry.id   AF-A0A819I977-F1
#
_cell.length_a   1.000
_cell.length_b   1.000
_cell.length_c   1.000
_cell.angle_alpha   90.00
_cell.angle_beta   90.00
_cell.angle_gamma   90.00
#
_symmetry.space_group_name_H-M   'P 1'
#
loop_
_entity.id
_entity.type
_entity.pdbx_description
1 polymer ?
#
loop_
_entity_poly.entity_id
_entity_poly.type
_entity_poly.pdbx_seq_one_letter_code
_entity_poly.pdbx_strand_id
1 'polypeptide(L)'
;MYIILFCCLISNNKALGFHFQHKSYNSANNRLNHELRAITTKPGLVTNLHTVYAKDNYNVYLAGEKVNAASVNSLEFLDNGYAKDKSNVYYMNNKLDVVSVNSFKGLGSGYAKDSYNVYYMGKKLNVISVSSFQGLDDGYAKDSYNVYYMGTKLDVISVSSFKSIGSGYAKDSYNVYYMGKKLNVISVSSFEAFDSGYAKDNYNVYLTGEKMDVISISSFHTLNNGYAKDTYNVYYMGKKLNVISVSSFQGLDNGYAKDNYNVYYMGKKLDVISVSSFKALSGDYAKDTYNVYYMDKKLDVISVSSFKALDSGYAKDNYNVYYIGKKLDVISVNSFEALTNGYAKDNYNVYYMGKKMQDASASSFVLLKQQ
;
A
#
# COMPACT_ATOMS: atom_id res chain seq x y z
N MET A 1 14.36 -28.32 0.65
CA MET A 1 13.06 -28.17 -0.03
C MET A 1 12.71 -26.70 0.01
N TYR A 2 12.95 -25.97 -1.08
CA TYR A 2 12.86 -24.51 -1.12
C TYR A 2 11.39 -24.09 -1.22
N ILE A 3 10.86 -23.51 -0.13
CA ILE A 3 9.56 -22.83 -0.14
C ILE A 3 9.83 -21.48 -0.81
N ILE A 4 9.09 -21.18 -1.88
CA ILE A 4 9.13 -19.87 -2.54
C ILE A 4 8.08 -18.99 -1.85
N LEU A 5 8.43 -18.27 -0.78
CA LEU A 5 7.61 -17.14 -0.32
C LEU A 5 7.72 -16.04 -1.37
N PHE A 6 6.62 -15.80 -2.09
CA PHE A 6 6.39 -14.59 -2.84
C PHE A 6 5.68 -13.59 -1.93
N CYS A 7 6.37 -12.51 -1.56
CA CYS A 7 5.73 -11.28 -1.11
C CYS A 7 6.59 -10.06 -1.47
N CYS A 8 5.90 -8.97 -1.80
CA CYS A 8 6.39 -7.79 -2.50
C CYS A 8 7.60 -7.11 -1.84
N LEU A 9 8.67 -6.92 -2.61
CA LEU A 9 9.68 -5.89 -2.36
C LEU A 9 9.09 -4.54 -2.77
N ILE A 10 8.82 -3.66 -1.80
CA ILE A 10 8.72 -2.22 -2.04
C ILE A 10 10.10 -1.65 -1.71
N SER A 11 10.93 -1.43 -2.73
CA SER A 11 12.07 -0.54 -2.64
C SER A 11 11.82 0.70 -3.49
N ASN A 12 11.81 1.84 -2.81
CA ASN A 12 11.67 3.17 -3.39
C ASN A 12 12.71 3.42 -4.48
N ASN A 13 12.26 4.00 -5.59
CA ASN A 13 13.11 4.60 -6.61
C ASN A 13 14.10 5.59 -5.98
N LYS A 14 15.40 5.30 -6.11
CA LYS A 14 16.44 6.28 -6.47
C LYS A 14 17.66 5.54 -6.99
N ALA A 15 18.02 5.86 -8.23
CA ALA A 15 19.19 5.35 -8.92
C ALA A 15 20.48 5.70 -8.17
N LEU A 16 21.33 4.71 -7.94
CA LEU A 16 22.78 4.85 -7.73
C LEU A 16 23.42 3.56 -8.22
N GLY A 17 24.14 3.66 -9.34
CA GLY A 17 24.76 2.54 -10.02
C GLY A 17 25.95 2.00 -9.24
N PHE A 18 25.97 0.69 -9.03
CA PHE A 18 27.19 -0.08 -8.85
C PHE A 18 27.09 -1.37 -9.68
N HIS A 19 28.12 -1.56 -10.49
CA HIS A 19 28.26 -2.60 -11.50
C HIS A 19 28.80 -3.87 -10.82
N PHE A 20 28.04 -4.97 -10.85
CA PHE A 20 28.60 -6.31 -10.68
C PHE A 20 27.95 -7.25 -11.69
N GLN A 21 28.78 -7.77 -12.60
CA GLN A 21 28.41 -8.83 -13.54
C GLN A 21 28.25 -10.16 -12.79
N HIS A 22 27.19 -10.92 -13.08
CA HIS A 22 27.31 -12.35 -13.37
C HIS A 22 26.05 -12.87 -14.10
N LYS A 23 26.30 -13.66 -15.14
CA LYS A 23 25.35 -14.19 -16.14
C LYS A 23 24.46 -15.33 -15.62
N SER A 24 23.31 -15.41 -16.30
CA SER A 24 22.38 -16.54 -16.53
C SER A 24 21.57 -17.10 -15.37
N TYR A 25 20.29 -16.70 -15.29
CA TYR A 25 19.19 -17.60 -14.87
C TYR A 25 17.80 -17.12 -15.40
N ASN A 26 17.17 -17.98 -16.22
CA ASN A 26 15.77 -18.10 -16.67
C ASN A 26 14.93 -16.90 -17.19
N SER A 27 14.54 -16.97 -18.47
CA SER A 27 13.71 -16.02 -19.23
C SER A 27 12.22 -15.95 -18.83
N ALA A 28 11.70 -16.91 -18.05
CA ALA A 28 10.31 -16.90 -17.55
C ALA A 28 10.10 -15.95 -16.34
N ASN A 29 11.11 -15.82 -15.47
CA ASN A 29 11.09 -14.90 -14.32
C ASN A 29 11.15 -13.42 -14.74
N ASN A 30 11.76 -13.12 -15.90
CA ASN A 30 11.86 -11.76 -16.40
C ASN A 30 10.53 -11.22 -16.96
N ARG A 31 9.66 -12.07 -17.52
CA ARG A 31 8.32 -11.64 -17.98
C ARG A 31 7.39 -11.35 -16.80
N LEU A 32 7.36 -12.22 -15.78
CA LEU A 32 6.54 -12.03 -14.58
C LEU A 32 7.01 -10.82 -13.75
N ASN A 33 8.33 -10.62 -13.60
CA ASN A 33 8.90 -9.43 -12.96
C ASN A 33 8.64 -8.14 -13.74
N HIS A 34 8.56 -8.19 -15.08
CA HIS A 34 8.23 -7.02 -15.90
C HIS A 34 6.73 -6.66 -15.80
N GLU A 35 5.84 -7.65 -15.72
CA GLU A 35 4.40 -7.43 -15.47
C GLU A 35 4.10 -6.96 -14.05
N LEU A 36 4.80 -7.50 -13.03
CA LEU A 36 4.70 -7.04 -11.63
C LEU A 36 5.31 -5.63 -11.44
N ARG A 37 6.43 -5.31 -12.09
CA ARG A 37 7.01 -3.95 -12.10
C ARG A 37 6.08 -2.92 -12.75
N ALA A 38 5.27 -3.31 -13.72
CA ALA A 38 4.30 -2.40 -14.35
C ALA A 38 3.10 -2.08 -13.42
N ILE A 39 2.85 -2.91 -12.41
CA ILE A 39 1.78 -2.73 -11.41
C ILE A 39 2.29 -1.90 -10.22
N THR A 40 3.57 -2.05 -9.82
CA THR A 40 4.14 -1.41 -8.61
C THR A 40 4.65 0.02 -8.80
N THR A 41 4.67 0.57 -10.01
CA THR A 41 5.07 1.98 -10.26
C THR A 41 3.91 2.98 -10.13
N LYS A 42 2.76 2.59 -9.57
CA LYS A 42 1.57 3.45 -9.41
C LYS A 42 1.25 3.66 -7.93
N PRO A 43 1.31 4.90 -7.40
CA PRO A 43 0.96 5.15 -6.00
C PRO A 43 -0.56 5.04 -5.84
N GLY A 44 -1.01 4.08 -5.02
CA GLY A 44 -2.43 3.91 -4.70
C GLY A 44 -2.89 2.49 -4.30
N LEU A 45 -2.06 1.45 -4.48
CA LEU A 45 -2.52 0.05 -4.36
C LEU A 45 -1.72 -0.84 -3.41
N VAL A 46 -1.14 -0.27 -2.34
CA VAL A 46 -0.57 -1.08 -1.24
C VAL A 46 -1.43 -0.94 0.00
N THR A 47 -2.64 -1.49 -0.06
CA THR A 47 -3.36 -1.88 1.15
C THR A 47 -2.88 -3.27 1.52
N ASN A 48 -2.33 -3.44 2.72
CA ASN A 48 -1.97 -4.70 3.38
C ASN A 48 -2.35 -5.96 2.58
N LEU A 49 -1.37 -6.55 1.88
CA LEU A 49 -1.52 -7.93 1.39
C LEU A 49 -1.46 -8.86 2.61
N HIS A 50 -2.57 -8.93 3.33
CA HIS A 50 -2.82 -10.04 4.24
C HIS A 50 -2.71 -11.30 3.38
N THR A 51 -1.79 -12.19 3.73
CA THR A 51 -1.56 -13.42 2.98
C THR A 51 -2.79 -14.32 3.17
N VAL A 52 -3.72 -14.30 2.21
CA VAL A 52 -4.99 -15.04 2.32
C VAL A 52 -4.93 -16.33 1.52
N TYR A 53 -5.04 -17.43 2.26
CA TYR A 53 -5.20 -18.76 1.71
C TYR A 53 -6.64 -18.96 1.21
N ALA A 54 -6.78 -19.68 0.12
CA ALA A 54 -8.06 -20.19 -0.34
C ALA A 54 -8.00 -21.70 -0.46
N LYS A 55 -9.15 -22.37 -0.43
CA LYS A 55 -9.21 -23.81 -0.70
C LYS A 55 -10.47 -24.16 -1.47
N ASP A 56 -10.42 -25.31 -2.11
CA ASP A 56 -11.59 -26.06 -2.51
C ASP A 56 -11.54 -27.46 -1.88
N ASN A 57 -12.41 -28.37 -2.31
CA ASN A 57 -12.42 -29.74 -1.79
C ASN A 57 -11.16 -30.55 -2.12
N TYR A 58 -10.32 -30.08 -3.04
CA TYR A 58 -9.18 -30.83 -3.61
C TYR A 58 -7.83 -30.16 -3.34
N ASN A 59 -7.79 -28.83 -3.23
CA ASN A 59 -6.58 -28.03 -3.30
C ASN A 59 -6.58 -26.88 -2.28
N VAL A 60 -5.38 -26.47 -1.88
CA VAL A 60 -5.12 -25.21 -1.16
C VAL A 60 -4.35 -24.27 -2.09
N TYR A 61 -4.71 -22.99 -2.07
CA TYR A 61 -4.16 -21.94 -2.91
C TYR A 61 -3.59 -20.80 -2.08
N LEU A 62 -2.48 -20.25 -2.56
CA LEU A 62 -1.86 -19.03 -2.08
C LEU A 62 -1.72 -18.07 -3.26
N ALA A 63 -2.39 -16.92 -3.20
CA ALA A 63 -2.38 -15.93 -4.29
C ALA A 63 -2.68 -16.54 -5.68
N GLY A 64 -3.71 -17.39 -5.77
CA GLY A 64 -4.11 -18.07 -7.00
C GLY A 64 -3.30 -19.32 -7.35
N GLU A 65 -2.16 -19.56 -6.71
CA GLU A 65 -1.27 -20.70 -7.00
C GLU A 65 -1.50 -21.86 -6.03
N LYS A 66 -1.51 -23.10 -6.55
CA LYS A 66 -1.68 -24.31 -5.74
C LYS A 66 -0.46 -24.57 -4.85
N VAL A 67 -0.68 -24.88 -3.57
CA VAL A 67 0.38 -25.12 -2.56
C VAL A 67 0.19 -26.43 -1.79
N ASN A 68 1.27 -26.95 -1.20
CA ASN A 68 1.21 -28.12 -0.32
C ASN A 68 0.71 -27.73 1.08
N ALA A 69 -0.45 -28.28 1.48
CA ALA A 69 -1.14 -27.94 2.72
C ALA A 69 -0.34 -28.29 4.00
N ALA A 70 0.47 -29.35 3.98
CA ALA A 70 1.19 -29.82 5.17
C ALA A 70 2.29 -28.85 5.63
N SER A 71 2.95 -28.16 4.69
CA SER A 71 3.99 -27.16 4.99
C SER A 71 3.44 -25.79 5.43
N VAL A 72 2.17 -25.50 5.11
CA VAL A 72 1.54 -24.21 5.39
C VAL A 72 0.94 -24.19 6.80
N ASN A 73 0.33 -25.30 7.23
CA ASN A 73 -0.33 -25.38 8.54
C ASN A 73 0.66 -25.33 9.73
N SER A 74 1.97 -25.46 9.50
CA SER A 74 2.98 -25.41 10.56
C SER A 74 3.62 -24.04 10.77
N LEU A 75 3.33 -23.05 9.93
CA LEU A 75 3.94 -21.72 9.96
C LEU A 75 2.97 -20.68 10.54
N GLU A 76 3.43 -19.98 11.57
CA GLU A 76 2.84 -18.76 12.09
C GLU A 76 3.48 -17.57 11.35
N PHE A 77 2.67 -16.82 10.60
CA PHE A 77 3.11 -15.58 9.97
C PHE A 77 2.95 -14.45 10.96
N LEU A 78 4.04 -13.70 11.17
CA LEU A 78 4.04 -12.56 12.06
C LEU A 78 3.68 -11.32 11.25
N ASP A 79 4.69 -10.59 10.78
CA ASP A 79 4.50 -9.38 9.99
C ASP A 79 5.77 -9.08 9.18
N ASN A 80 5.66 -8.26 8.13
CA ASN A 80 6.79 -7.70 7.37
C ASN A 80 7.81 -8.75 6.89
N GLY A 81 7.33 -9.92 6.48
CA GLY A 81 8.15 -11.01 5.96
C GLY A 81 8.74 -11.95 7.02
N TYR A 82 8.44 -11.78 8.30
CA TYR A 82 8.80 -12.75 9.33
C TYR A 82 7.76 -13.87 9.47
N ALA A 83 8.24 -15.08 9.65
CA ALA A 83 7.44 -16.25 9.99
C ALA A 83 8.18 -17.14 10.99
N LYS A 84 7.47 -17.96 11.73
CA LYS A 84 8.07 -18.97 12.60
C LYS A 84 7.30 -20.28 12.59
N ASP A 85 8.02 -21.36 12.82
CA ASP A 85 7.43 -22.63 13.25
C ASP A 85 7.81 -22.89 14.72
N LYS A 86 7.52 -24.09 15.24
CA LYS A 86 7.83 -24.45 16.63
C LYS A 86 9.34 -24.44 16.97
N SER A 87 10.22 -24.45 15.98
CA SER A 87 11.66 -24.66 16.14
C SER A 87 12.53 -23.65 15.41
N ASN A 88 11.97 -22.85 14.49
CA ASN A 88 12.72 -21.97 13.62
C ASN A 88 11.99 -20.64 13.41
N VAL A 89 12.78 -19.60 13.19
CA VAL A 89 12.30 -18.31 12.71
C VAL A 89 12.88 -18.05 11.33
N TYR A 90 12.11 -17.40 10.48
CA TYR A 90 12.46 -17.08 9.12
C TYR A 90 12.21 -15.59 8.86
N TYR A 91 13.06 -15.01 8.03
CA TYR A 91 12.78 -13.76 7.33
C TYR A 91 12.79 -14.05 5.83
N MET A 92 11.65 -13.81 5.19
CA MET A 92 11.38 -14.30 3.84
C MET A 92 11.64 -15.82 3.77
N ASN A 93 12.48 -16.26 2.84
CA ASN A 93 12.84 -17.67 2.67
C ASN A 93 14.06 -18.11 3.48
N ASN A 94 14.65 -17.21 4.28
CA ASN A 94 15.90 -17.47 4.97
C ASN A 94 15.63 -17.77 6.45
N LYS A 95 16.10 -18.93 6.92
CA LYS A 95 16.14 -19.25 8.34
C LYS A 95 17.07 -18.28 9.06
N LEU A 96 16.60 -17.70 10.15
CA LEU A 96 17.38 -16.85 11.03
C LEU A 96 17.99 -17.66 12.17
N ASP A 97 19.20 -17.27 12.54
CA ASP A 97 19.83 -17.74 13.77
C ASP A 97 19.32 -16.89 14.94
N VAL A 98 18.24 -17.36 15.58
CA VAL A 98 17.59 -16.69 16.71
C VAL A 98 17.87 -17.44 18.00
N VAL A 99 18.04 -16.69 19.09
CA VAL A 99 18.35 -17.29 20.39
C VAL A 99 17.10 -17.89 21.03
N SER A 100 15.93 -17.29 20.80
CA SER A 100 14.68 -17.75 21.42
C SER A 100 13.49 -17.62 20.48
N VAL A 101 13.12 -18.74 19.84
CA VAL A 101 11.96 -18.85 18.95
C VAL A 101 10.66 -18.51 19.68
N ASN A 102 10.50 -19.02 20.92
CA ASN A 102 9.27 -18.85 21.70
C ASN A 102 8.99 -17.38 22.07
N SER A 103 10.04 -16.57 22.28
CA SER A 103 9.88 -15.14 22.58
C SER A 103 9.87 -14.26 21.33
N PHE A 104 10.09 -14.85 20.15
CA PHE A 104 10.22 -14.09 18.90
C PHE A 104 8.87 -13.49 18.49
N LYS A 105 8.88 -12.17 18.25
CA LYS A 105 7.71 -11.41 17.79
C LYS A 105 8.09 -10.33 16.80
N GLY A 106 7.21 -10.08 15.83
CA GLY A 106 7.26 -8.90 14.98
C GLY A 106 6.87 -7.65 15.76
N LEU A 107 7.52 -6.52 15.44
CA LEU A 107 7.26 -5.22 16.06
C LEU A 107 6.71 -4.19 15.05
N GLY A 108 6.38 -4.62 13.84
CA GLY A 108 6.01 -3.72 12.74
C GLY A 108 7.20 -3.09 12.06
N SER A 109 6.96 -2.42 10.93
CA SER A 109 7.96 -1.63 10.19
C SER A 109 9.26 -2.39 9.85
N GLY A 110 9.21 -3.72 9.70
CA GLY A 110 10.38 -4.57 9.44
C GLY A 110 11.23 -4.93 10.66
N TYR A 111 10.87 -4.47 11.86
CA TYR A 111 11.53 -4.83 13.11
C TYR A 111 10.93 -6.09 13.73
N ALA A 112 11.78 -6.87 14.40
CA ALA A 112 11.39 -8.00 15.22
C ALA A 112 12.35 -8.14 16.39
N LYS A 113 11.95 -8.86 17.43
CA LYS A 113 12.85 -9.20 18.54
C LYS A 113 12.56 -10.56 19.14
N ASP A 114 13.59 -11.17 19.68
CA ASP A 114 13.48 -12.20 20.72
C ASP A 114 13.85 -11.57 22.09
N SER A 115 13.90 -12.36 23.16
CA SER A 115 14.27 -11.86 24.50
C SER A 115 15.70 -11.28 24.60
N TYR A 116 16.58 -11.55 23.63
CA TYR A 116 18.01 -11.26 23.68
C TYR A 116 18.51 -10.38 22.55
N ASN A 117 17.79 -10.29 21.43
CA ASN A 117 18.24 -9.65 20.21
C ASN A 117 17.10 -8.92 19.51
N VAL A 118 17.47 -7.87 18.79
CA VAL A 118 16.60 -7.13 17.88
C VAL A 118 17.09 -7.34 16.46
N TYR A 119 16.14 -7.42 15.52
CA TYR A 119 16.39 -7.64 14.11
C TYR A 119 15.65 -6.60 13.28
N TYR A 120 16.25 -6.19 12.17
CA TYR A 120 15.61 -5.42 11.12
C TYR A 120 15.78 -6.14 9.79
N MET A 121 14.66 -6.50 9.14
CA MET A 121 14.65 -7.28 7.89
C MET A 121 15.58 -8.51 7.93
N GLY A 122 15.53 -9.27 9.02
CA GLY A 122 16.35 -10.47 9.25
C GLY A 122 17.79 -10.20 9.72
N LYS A 123 18.27 -8.97 9.68
CA LYS A 123 19.61 -8.60 10.16
C LYS A 123 19.57 -8.25 11.65
N LYS A 124 20.40 -8.92 12.46
CA LYS A 124 20.61 -8.58 13.87
C LYS A 124 21.17 -7.17 14.04
N LEU A 125 20.57 -6.39 14.93
CA LEU A 125 20.99 -5.04 15.29
C LEU A 125 21.79 -5.05 16.60
N ASN A 126 22.74 -4.12 16.70
CA ASN A 126 23.43 -3.84 17.96
C ASN A 126 22.65 -2.73 18.70
N VAL A 127 21.78 -3.14 19.62
CA VAL A 127 20.95 -2.24 20.43
C VAL A 127 21.40 -2.25 21.88
N ILE A 128 21.19 -1.15 22.60
CA ILE A 128 21.62 -1.05 24.00
C ILE A 128 20.65 -1.80 24.93
N SER A 129 19.34 -1.68 24.68
CA SER A 129 18.32 -2.25 25.56
C SER A 129 17.23 -2.96 24.77
N VAL A 130 17.35 -4.29 24.67
CA VAL A 130 16.37 -5.16 24.01
C VAL A 130 15.03 -5.17 24.72
N SER A 131 15.04 -5.09 26.06
CA SER A 131 13.82 -5.10 26.88
C SER A 131 12.94 -3.88 26.60
N SER A 132 13.54 -2.69 26.52
CA SER A 132 12.84 -1.44 26.19
C SER A 132 12.60 -1.22 24.70
N PHE A 133 13.21 -2.03 23.83
CA PHE A 133 13.09 -1.85 22.38
C PHE A 133 11.64 -2.03 21.92
N GLN A 134 11.14 -1.03 21.21
CA GLN A 134 9.82 -1.00 20.60
C GLN A 134 9.91 -0.51 19.15
N GLY A 135 9.16 -1.18 18.27
CA GLY A 135 8.87 -0.65 16.94
C GLY A 135 7.92 0.54 17.05
N LEU A 136 8.13 1.52 16.18
CA LEU A 136 7.20 2.60 15.92
C LEU A 136 6.72 2.47 14.47
N ASP A 137 5.82 3.36 14.06
CA ASP A 137 5.36 3.43 12.68
C ASP A 137 6.44 4.00 11.74
N ASP A 138 6.20 3.84 10.44
CA ASP A 138 7.00 4.43 9.36
C ASP A 138 8.49 4.12 9.38
N GLY A 139 8.89 2.91 9.82
CA GLY A 139 10.31 2.52 9.83
C GLY A 139 11.10 3.01 11.03
N TYR A 140 10.48 3.75 11.96
CA TYR A 140 11.12 4.18 13.20
C TYR A 140 11.04 3.09 14.28
N ALA A 141 12.01 3.10 15.19
CA ALA A 141 12.00 2.31 16.40
C ALA A 141 12.82 3.03 17.48
N LYS A 142 12.65 2.64 18.74
CA LYS A 142 13.50 3.16 19.82
C LYS A 142 13.72 2.14 20.93
N ASP A 143 14.84 2.29 21.61
CA ASP A 143 15.05 1.77 22.96
C ASP A 143 15.10 2.95 23.96
N SER A 144 15.36 2.71 25.23
CA SER A 144 15.45 3.78 26.25
C SER A 144 16.54 4.82 25.98
N TYR A 145 17.50 4.54 25.09
CA TYR A 145 18.72 5.34 24.89
C TYR A 145 18.92 5.82 23.45
N ASN A 146 18.31 5.17 22.47
CA ASN A 146 18.54 5.42 21.06
C ASN A 146 17.25 5.34 20.25
N VAL A 147 17.25 6.09 19.16
CA VAL A 147 16.25 6.00 18.10
C VAL A 147 16.89 5.41 16.86
N TYR A 148 16.12 4.64 16.10
CA TYR A 148 16.54 4.00 14.87
C TYR A 148 15.55 4.30 13.76
N TYR A 149 16.06 4.41 12.54
CA TYR A 149 15.28 4.43 11.30
C TYR A 149 15.81 3.35 10.36
N MET A 150 14.94 2.42 9.97
CA MET A 150 15.29 1.26 9.13
C MET A 150 16.57 0.53 9.59
N GLY A 151 16.68 0.28 10.91
CA GLY A 151 17.83 -0.38 11.53
C GLY A 151 19.08 0.49 11.72
N THR A 152 19.08 1.74 11.24
CA THR A 152 20.18 2.69 11.41
C THR A 152 19.93 3.57 12.62
N LYS A 153 20.88 3.65 13.55
CA LYS A 153 20.81 4.56 14.70
C LYS A 153 20.81 6.02 14.24
N LEU A 154 19.92 6.83 14.81
CA LEU A 154 19.84 8.27 14.61
C LEU A 154 20.49 9.03 15.77
N ASP A 155 20.98 10.23 15.47
CA ASP A 155 21.42 11.20 16.48
C ASP A 155 20.22 12.05 16.92
N VAL A 156 19.58 11.64 18.02
CA VAL A 156 18.36 12.24 18.58
C VAL A 156 18.64 12.79 19.95
N ILE A 157 18.29 14.06 20.17
CA ILE A 157 18.58 14.78 21.43
C ILE A 157 17.70 14.26 22.57
N SER A 158 16.40 14.04 22.32
CA SER A 158 15.43 13.67 23.34
C SER A 158 14.69 12.38 22.97
N VAL A 159 15.31 11.24 23.28
CA VAL A 159 14.75 9.90 23.00
C VAL A 159 13.43 9.65 23.75
N SER A 160 13.30 10.20 24.96
CA SER A 160 12.09 10.07 25.78
C SER A 160 10.87 10.70 25.12
N SER A 161 11.03 11.87 24.49
CA SER A 161 9.94 12.58 23.77
C SER A 161 9.74 12.12 22.33
N PHE A 162 10.67 11.33 21.78
CA PHE A 162 10.61 10.90 20.38
C PHE A 162 9.37 10.07 20.08
N LYS A 163 8.64 10.46 19.03
CA LYS A 163 7.47 9.77 18.50
C LYS A 163 7.43 9.84 16.97
N SER A 164 6.96 8.76 16.34
CA SER A 164 6.47 8.83 14.96
C SER A 164 5.15 9.61 14.94
N ILE A 165 4.94 10.45 13.93
CA ILE A 165 3.73 11.26 13.77
C ILE A 165 3.03 11.00 12.43
N GLY A 166 3.42 9.95 11.71
CA GLY A 166 2.78 9.51 10.47
C GLY A 166 3.45 10.04 9.21
N SER A 167 3.14 9.40 8.07
CA SER A 167 3.62 9.77 6.73
C SER A 167 5.15 9.89 6.63
N GLY A 168 5.91 9.13 7.42
CA GLY A 168 7.38 9.18 7.45
C GLY A 168 7.97 10.26 8.34
N TYR A 169 7.14 11.11 8.96
CA TYR A 169 7.58 12.13 9.90
C TYR A 169 7.67 11.60 11.32
N ALA A 170 8.65 12.09 12.06
CA ALA A 170 8.80 11.88 13.48
C ALA A 170 9.30 13.15 14.14
N LYS A 171 9.10 13.29 15.45
CA LYS A 171 9.65 14.43 16.19
C LYS A 171 10.05 14.06 17.61
N ASP A 172 11.06 14.76 18.11
CA ASP A 172 11.35 14.91 19.53
C ASP A 172 10.94 16.32 19.99
N SER A 173 11.23 16.69 21.24
CA SER A 173 10.91 18.02 21.79
C SER A 173 11.59 19.19 21.06
N TYR A 174 12.66 18.94 20.29
CA TYR A 174 13.55 19.95 19.72
C TYR A 174 13.71 19.86 18.20
N ASN A 175 13.39 18.71 17.59
CA ASN A 175 13.68 18.43 16.19
C ASN A 175 12.54 17.66 15.53
N VAL A 176 12.41 17.88 14.22
CA VAL A 176 11.56 17.09 13.33
C VAL A 176 12.44 16.32 12.37
N TYR A 177 12.01 15.12 12.02
CA TYR A 177 12.69 14.20 11.12
C TYR A 177 11.71 13.73 10.04
N TYR A 178 12.21 13.51 8.84
CA TYR A 178 11.50 12.82 7.77
C TYR A 178 12.37 11.69 7.26
N MET A 179 11.86 10.46 7.31
CA MET A 179 12.60 9.23 6.93
C MET A 179 14.01 9.18 7.53
N GLY A 180 14.14 9.50 8.83
CA GLY A 180 15.41 9.52 9.57
C GLY A 180 16.30 10.75 9.34
N LYS A 181 15.98 11.60 8.37
CA LYS A 181 16.71 12.85 8.12
C LYS A 181 16.13 13.99 8.96
N LYS A 182 16.98 14.64 9.77
CA LYS A 182 16.61 15.86 10.51
C LYS A 182 16.24 16.99 9.54
N LEU A 183 15.13 17.66 9.80
CA LEU A 183 14.62 18.80 9.05
C LEU A 183 14.96 20.12 9.74
N ASN A 184 15.11 21.18 8.94
CA ASN A 184 15.21 22.55 9.42
C ASN A 184 13.81 23.17 9.45
N VAL A 185 13.11 23.02 10.58
CA VAL A 185 11.75 23.55 10.79
C VAL A 185 11.78 24.75 11.71
N ILE A 186 10.83 25.68 11.54
CA ILE A 186 10.78 26.90 12.36
C ILE A 186 10.12 26.62 13.72
N SER A 187 9.06 25.82 13.74
CA SER A 187 8.29 25.55 14.95
C SER A 187 7.98 24.07 15.12
N VAL A 188 8.79 23.38 15.93
CA VAL A 188 8.62 21.95 16.26
C VAL A 188 7.32 21.69 17.06
N SER A 189 6.95 22.63 17.93
CA SER A 189 5.77 22.53 18.78
C SER A 189 4.47 22.49 17.95
N SER A 190 4.37 23.32 16.92
CA SER A 190 3.23 23.37 16.00
C SER A 190 3.33 22.39 14.82
N PHE A 191 4.41 21.62 14.72
CA PHE A 191 4.61 20.71 13.59
C PHE A 191 3.62 19.54 13.64
N GLU A 192 2.84 19.40 12.58
CA GLU A 192 1.82 18.37 12.37
C GLU A 192 2.03 17.70 11.01
N ALA A 193 1.93 16.37 10.98
CA ALA A 193 1.96 15.59 9.75
C ALA A 193 0.55 15.17 9.37
N PHE A 194 0.32 15.08 8.07
CA PHE A 194 -0.93 14.67 7.44
C PHE A 194 -0.66 13.52 6.48
N ASP A 195 -1.72 12.95 5.91
CA ASP A 195 -1.61 11.90 4.92
C ASP A 195 -0.83 12.34 3.67
N SER A 196 -0.36 11.34 2.91
CA SER A 196 0.33 11.55 1.62
C SER A 196 1.62 12.38 1.72
N GLY A 197 2.26 12.42 2.89
CA GLY A 197 3.54 13.10 3.07
C GLY A 197 3.46 14.60 3.30
N TYR A 198 2.25 15.19 3.40
CA TYR A 198 2.12 16.58 3.78
C TYR A 198 2.39 16.79 5.26
N ALA A 199 2.94 17.95 5.60
CA ALA A 199 3.06 18.41 6.98
C ALA A 199 3.02 19.94 7.01
N LYS A 200 2.76 20.52 8.17
CA LYS A 200 2.90 21.96 8.37
C LYS A 200 3.39 22.29 9.76
N ASP A 201 4.04 23.44 9.87
CA ASP A 201 4.15 24.19 11.10
C ASP A 201 3.38 25.52 10.93
N ASN A 202 3.40 26.40 11.93
CA ASN A 202 2.71 27.70 11.86
C ASN A 202 3.23 28.62 10.73
N TYR A 203 4.36 28.33 10.10
CA TYR A 203 5.07 29.22 9.17
C TYR A 203 5.33 28.59 7.81
N ASN A 204 5.26 27.27 7.67
CA ASN A 204 5.61 26.55 6.46
C ASN A 204 4.75 25.32 6.28
N VAL A 205 4.55 24.97 5.01
CA VAL A 205 4.01 23.68 4.59
C VAL A 205 5.14 22.88 3.97
N TYR A 206 5.12 21.57 4.18
CA TYR A 206 6.11 20.62 3.68
C TYR A 206 5.43 19.48 2.95
N LEU A 207 6.13 18.92 1.96
CA LEU A 207 5.80 17.66 1.33
C LEU A 207 7.06 16.78 1.35
N THR A 208 6.94 15.59 1.94
CA THR A 208 8.04 14.61 2.00
C THR A 208 9.35 15.21 2.53
N GLY A 209 9.24 16.05 3.56
CA GLY A 209 10.37 16.74 4.20
C GLY A 209 10.85 18.01 3.50
N GLU A 210 10.36 18.32 2.30
CA GLU A 210 10.75 19.50 1.53
C GLU A 210 9.73 20.62 1.68
N LYS A 211 10.20 21.85 1.87
CA LYS A 211 9.34 23.03 2.04
C LYS A 211 8.60 23.34 0.72
N MET A 212 7.30 23.62 0.83
CA MET A 212 6.44 24.06 -0.27
C MET A 212 6.27 25.58 -0.29
N ASP A 213 6.03 26.13 -1.48
CA ASP A 213 5.58 27.51 -1.67
C ASP A 213 4.05 27.57 -1.59
N VAL A 214 3.54 27.81 -0.38
CA VAL A 214 2.11 27.92 -0.07
C VAL A 214 1.80 29.34 0.38
N ILE A 215 0.84 29.98 -0.28
CA ILE A 215 0.52 31.40 -0.06
C ILE A 215 -0.20 31.59 1.27
N SER A 216 -1.20 30.75 1.57
CA SER A 216 -2.08 30.91 2.74
C SER A 216 -1.97 29.71 3.68
N ILE A 217 -0.88 29.66 4.45
CA ILE A 217 -0.56 28.58 5.40
C ILE A 217 -1.67 28.36 6.43
N SER A 218 -2.27 29.44 6.93
CA SER A 218 -3.34 29.36 7.94
C SER A 218 -4.59 28.64 7.42
N SER A 219 -4.89 28.77 6.13
CA SER A 219 -6.01 28.09 5.47
C SER A 219 -5.65 26.69 4.92
N PHE A 220 -4.37 26.34 4.93
CA PHE A 220 -3.90 25.09 4.33
C PHE A 220 -4.44 23.89 5.10
N HIS A 221 -5.06 22.98 4.35
CA HIS A 221 -5.51 21.69 4.82
C HIS A 221 -5.37 20.64 3.71
N THR A 222 -5.10 19.41 4.12
CA THR A 222 -5.09 18.26 3.21
C THR A 222 -6.51 17.82 2.89
N LEU A 223 -6.64 17.25 1.70
CA LEU A 223 -7.80 16.47 1.25
C LEU A 223 -7.34 15.01 1.08
N ASN A 224 -8.25 14.13 0.72
CA ASN A 224 -7.92 12.73 0.49
C ASN A 224 -6.97 12.55 -0.72
N ASN A 225 -6.24 11.43 -0.73
CA ASN A 225 -5.51 10.94 -1.92
C ASN A 225 -4.47 11.92 -2.49
N GLY A 226 -3.71 12.62 -1.64
CA GLY A 226 -2.61 13.50 -2.07
C GLY A 226 -3.02 14.89 -2.55
N TYR A 227 -4.32 15.20 -2.52
CA TYR A 227 -4.79 16.56 -2.75
C TYR A 227 -4.67 17.41 -1.48
N ALA A 228 -4.43 18.70 -1.65
CA ALA A 228 -4.47 19.68 -0.58
C ALA A 228 -4.91 21.03 -1.15
N LYS A 229 -5.38 21.94 -0.30
CA LYS A 229 -5.68 23.29 -0.75
C LYS A 229 -5.43 24.34 0.33
N ASP A 230 -5.21 25.55 -0.14
CA ASP A 230 -5.33 26.78 0.63
C ASP A 230 -6.50 27.61 0.05
N THR A 231 -6.73 28.82 0.55
CA THR A 231 -7.79 29.72 0.07
C THR A 231 -7.71 30.02 -1.43
N TYR A 232 -6.52 29.99 -2.02
CA TYR A 232 -6.22 30.48 -3.38
C TYR A 232 -5.81 29.37 -4.36
N ASN A 233 -5.33 28.24 -3.85
CA ASN A 233 -4.66 27.23 -4.67
C ASN A 233 -5.08 25.83 -4.25
N VAL A 234 -5.09 24.94 -5.24
CA VAL A 234 -5.20 23.50 -5.05
C VAL A 234 -3.89 22.86 -5.46
N TYR A 235 -3.47 21.84 -4.73
CA TYR A 235 -2.25 21.09 -4.95
C TYR A 235 -2.57 19.59 -5.08
N TYR A 236 -1.80 18.89 -5.89
CA TYR A 236 -1.72 17.44 -5.88
C TYR A 236 -0.24 17.03 -5.74
N MET A 237 0.08 16.28 -4.69
CA MET A 237 1.46 15.93 -4.33
C MET A 237 2.42 17.12 -4.45
N GLY A 238 2.02 18.26 -3.86
CA GLY A 238 2.79 19.51 -3.82
C GLY A 238 2.77 20.33 -5.11
N LYS A 239 2.32 19.77 -6.23
CA LYS A 239 2.20 20.50 -7.49
C LYS A 239 0.90 21.30 -7.51
N LYS A 240 1.01 22.62 -7.68
CA LYS A 240 -0.14 23.51 -7.90
C LYS A 240 -0.90 23.11 -9.17
N LEU A 241 -2.22 23.00 -9.05
CA LEU A 241 -3.14 22.68 -10.14
C LEU A 241 -3.80 23.95 -10.68
N ASN A 242 -4.11 23.95 -11.98
CA ASN A 242 -4.94 24.98 -12.59
C ASN A 242 -6.42 24.62 -12.43
N VAL A 243 -7.00 25.03 -11.31
CA VAL A 243 -8.39 24.76 -10.91
C VAL A 243 -9.24 26.01 -11.15
N ILE A 244 -10.43 25.85 -11.72
CA ILE A 244 -11.33 26.98 -12.01
C ILE A 244 -11.95 27.53 -10.71
N SER A 245 -12.36 26.63 -9.81
CA SER A 245 -13.08 27.01 -8.59
C SER A 245 -12.52 26.29 -7.36
N VAL A 246 -11.54 26.93 -6.71
CA VAL A 246 -10.87 26.44 -5.49
C VAL A 246 -11.86 26.29 -4.32
N SER A 247 -12.83 27.19 -4.21
CA SER A 247 -13.84 27.17 -3.16
C SER A 247 -14.71 25.90 -3.24
N SER A 248 -15.12 25.49 -4.44
CA SER A 248 -15.88 24.25 -4.66
C SER A 248 -15.03 22.99 -4.74
N PHE A 249 -13.70 23.10 -4.74
CA PHE A 249 -12.83 21.95 -4.91
C PHE A 249 -12.92 21.02 -3.70
N GLN A 250 -13.20 19.75 -3.99
CA GLN A 250 -13.30 18.66 -3.02
C GLN A 250 -12.52 17.43 -3.51
N GLY A 251 -11.80 16.80 -2.59
CA GLY A 251 -11.26 15.46 -2.80
C GLY A 251 -12.38 14.43 -2.76
N LEU A 252 -12.33 13.45 -3.64
CA LEU A 252 -13.18 12.26 -3.63
C LEU A 252 -12.31 11.04 -3.30
N ASP A 253 -12.93 9.86 -3.26
CA ASP A 253 -12.21 8.61 -3.03
C ASP A 253 -11.40 8.18 -4.25
N ASN A 254 -10.48 7.22 -4.04
CA ASN A 254 -9.71 6.54 -5.07
C ASN A 254 -9.00 7.49 -6.07
N GLY A 255 -8.36 8.54 -5.55
CA GLY A 255 -7.56 9.47 -6.37
C GLY A 255 -8.36 10.49 -7.18
N TYR A 256 -9.68 10.46 -7.14
CA TYR A 256 -10.51 11.44 -7.81
C TYR A 256 -10.69 12.71 -6.98
N ALA A 257 -10.94 13.83 -7.66
CA ALA A 257 -11.34 15.09 -7.07
C ALA A 257 -12.18 15.87 -8.08
N LYS A 258 -12.97 16.85 -7.62
CA LYS A 258 -13.70 17.72 -8.52
C LYS A 258 -13.87 19.13 -7.98
N ASP A 259 -14.00 20.07 -8.90
CA ASP A 259 -14.65 21.36 -8.67
C ASP A 259 -16.03 21.35 -9.35
N ASN A 260 -16.74 22.47 -9.38
CA ASN A 260 -18.06 22.56 -10.02
C ASN A 260 -18.04 22.34 -11.55
N TYR A 261 -16.87 22.42 -12.18
CA TYR A 261 -16.68 22.48 -13.64
C TYR A 261 -15.79 21.36 -14.19
N ASN A 262 -14.93 20.77 -13.36
CA ASN A 262 -13.92 19.81 -13.79
C ASN A 262 -13.80 18.65 -12.79
N VAL A 263 -13.41 17.50 -13.32
CA VAL A 263 -12.99 16.34 -12.56
C VAL A 263 -11.51 16.09 -12.78
N TYR A 264 -10.83 15.62 -11.75
CA TYR A 264 -9.42 15.31 -11.75
C TYR A 264 -9.20 13.89 -11.22
N TYR A 265 -8.20 13.20 -11.76
CA TYR A 265 -7.66 11.96 -11.21
C TYR A 265 -6.17 12.14 -11.00
N MET A 266 -5.70 12.01 -9.76
CA MET A 266 -4.30 12.21 -9.37
C MET A 266 -3.68 13.50 -9.97
N GLY A 267 -4.41 14.62 -9.88
CA GLY A 267 -4.02 15.93 -10.39
C GLY A 267 -4.18 16.12 -11.90
N LYS A 268 -4.49 15.08 -12.67
CA LYS A 268 -4.77 15.17 -14.11
C LYS A 268 -6.24 15.51 -14.33
N LYS A 269 -6.53 16.61 -15.03
CA LYS A 269 -7.89 16.94 -15.48
C LYS A 269 -8.42 15.88 -16.44
N LEU A 270 -9.66 15.43 -16.21
CA LEU A 270 -10.37 14.47 -17.06
C LEU A 270 -11.39 15.19 -17.96
N ASP A 271 -11.67 14.59 -19.11
CA ASP A 271 -12.75 15.01 -20.00
C ASP A 271 -14.06 14.33 -19.58
N VAL A 272 -14.76 14.96 -18.64
CA VAL A 272 -16.01 14.46 -18.05
C VAL A 272 -17.17 15.32 -18.54
N ILE A 273 -18.17 14.68 -19.13
CA ILE A 273 -19.33 15.36 -19.71
C ILE A 273 -20.25 15.92 -18.61
N SER A 274 -20.52 15.13 -17.56
CA SER A 274 -21.49 15.48 -16.52
C SER A 274 -20.85 15.49 -15.13
N VAL A 275 -20.13 16.58 -14.83
CA VAL A 275 -19.40 16.80 -13.57
C VAL A 275 -20.33 16.78 -12.34
N SER A 276 -21.55 17.30 -12.49
CA SER A 276 -22.55 17.32 -11.42
C SER A 276 -22.96 15.89 -11.00
N SER A 277 -23.08 14.98 -11.97
CA SER A 277 -23.42 13.57 -11.73
C SER A 277 -22.23 12.67 -11.36
N PHE A 278 -21.00 13.18 -11.48
CA PHE A 278 -19.78 12.39 -11.31
C PHE A 278 -19.66 11.85 -9.88
N LYS A 279 -19.40 10.53 -9.78
CA LYS A 279 -19.20 9.78 -8.55
C LYS A 279 -17.98 8.87 -8.67
N ALA A 280 -17.07 8.99 -7.70
CA ALA A 280 -16.06 7.97 -7.45
C ALA A 280 -16.74 6.73 -6.87
N LEU A 281 -16.33 5.54 -7.32
CA LEU A 281 -16.76 4.23 -6.86
C LEU A 281 -15.53 3.50 -6.26
N SER A 282 -15.70 2.30 -5.72
CA SER A 282 -14.58 1.49 -5.20
C SER A 282 -13.59 1.08 -6.30
N GLY A 283 -12.34 0.78 -5.90
CA GLY A 283 -11.34 0.16 -6.78
C GLY A 283 -10.98 0.99 -8.01
N ASP A 284 -10.79 2.30 -7.85
CA ASP A 284 -10.45 3.27 -8.91
C ASP A 284 -11.49 3.43 -10.04
N TYR A 285 -12.66 2.81 -9.92
CA TYR A 285 -13.76 3.07 -10.84
C TYR A 285 -14.47 4.38 -10.50
N ALA A 286 -15.02 5.03 -11.51
CA ALA A 286 -15.91 6.16 -11.34
C ALA A 286 -16.95 6.17 -12.45
N LYS A 287 -18.02 6.94 -12.27
CA LYS A 287 -18.98 7.17 -13.35
C LYS A 287 -19.62 8.54 -13.29
N ASP A 288 -20.04 9.01 -14.45
CA ASP A 288 -21.04 10.05 -14.59
C ASP A 288 -22.33 9.43 -15.17
N THR A 289 -23.33 10.24 -15.52
CA THR A 289 -24.59 9.77 -16.13
C THR A 289 -24.39 8.98 -17.43
N TYR A 290 -23.34 9.26 -18.19
CA TYR A 290 -23.11 8.79 -19.56
C TYR A 290 -21.91 7.87 -19.72
N ASN A 291 -20.96 7.91 -18.79
CA ASN A 291 -19.65 7.28 -18.94
C ASN A 291 -19.21 6.59 -17.65
N VAL A 292 -18.45 5.51 -17.81
CA VAL A 292 -17.69 4.88 -16.75
C VAL A 292 -16.21 5.12 -17.00
N TYR A 293 -15.47 5.29 -15.91
CA TYR A 293 -14.04 5.51 -15.90
C TYR A 293 -13.36 4.49 -15.00
N TYR A 294 -12.14 4.12 -15.37
CA TYR A 294 -11.19 3.45 -14.48
C TYR A 294 -9.91 4.28 -14.50
N MET A 295 -9.50 4.77 -13.34
CA MET A 295 -8.44 5.77 -13.20
C MET A 295 -8.70 6.99 -14.12
N ASP A 296 -7.76 7.30 -15.02
CA ASP A 296 -7.83 8.42 -15.94
C ASP A 296 -8.42 8.05 -17.31
N LYS A 297 -9.00 6.85 -17.46
CA LYS A 297 -9.49 6.33 -18.74
C LYS A 297 -10.99 6.13 -18.73
N LYS A 298 -11.66 6.64 -19.77
CA LYS A 298 -13.04 6.28 -20.09
C LYS A 298 -13.08 4.83 -20.61
N LEU A 299 -14.04 4.06 -20.11
CA LEU A 299 -14.31 2.69 -20.52
C LEU A 299 -15.46 2.63 -21.53
N ASP A 300 -15.40 1.65 -22.42
CA ASP A 300 -16.51 1.28 -23.29
C ASP A 300 -17.43 0.30 -22.56
N VAL A 301 -18.44 0.86 -21.87
CA VAL A 301 -19.40 0.13 -21.04
C VAL A 301 -20.77 0.19 -21.68
N ILE A 302 -21.38 -0.98 -21.89
CA ILE A 302 -22.69 -1.10 -22.56
C ILE A 302 -23.80 -0.47 -21.71
N SER A 303 -23.79 -0.70 -20.40
CA SER A 303 -24.86 -0.27 -19.49
C SER A 303 -24.32 0.50 -18.28
N VAL A 304 -24.10 1.80 -18.47
CA VAL A 304 -23.61 2.71 -17.41
C VAL A 304 -24.56 2.78 -16.20
N SER A 305 -25.87 2.70 -16.46
CA SER A 305 -26.89 2.73 -15.40
C SER A 305 -26.79 1.52 -14.47
N SER A 306 -26.51 0.33 -15.01
CA SER A 306 -26.34 -0.90 -14.21
C SER A 306 -24.92 -1.10 -13.66
N PHE A 307 -23.95 -0.30 -14.09
CA PHE A 307 -22.55 -0.45 -13.69
C PHE A 307 -22.36 -0.31 -12.17
N LYS A 308 -21.68 -1.30 -11.60
CA LYS A 308 -21.31 -1.40 -10.19
C LYS A 308 -19.84 -1.79 -10.07
N ALA A 309 -19.09 -1.00 -9.32
CA ALA A 309 -17.81 -1.44 -8.80
C ALA A 309 -18.05 -2.45 -7.68
N LEU A 310 -17.26 -3.53 -7.69
CA LEU A 310 -17.29 -4.58 -6.69
C LEU A 310 -16.02 -4.46 -5.81
N ASP A 311 -15.63 -5.56 -5.18
CA ASP A 311 -14.40 -5.63 -4.38
C ASP A 311 -13.19 -6.06 -5.22
N SER A 312 -11.99 -5.87 -4.68
CA SER A 312 -10.72 -6.37 -5.23
C SER A 312 -10.44 -5.97 -6.69
N GLY A 313 -10.92 -4.81 -7.14
CA GLY A 313 -10.71 -4.30 -8.50
C GLY A 313 -11.64 -4.88 -9.58
N TYR A 314 -12.61 -5.70 -9.19
CA TYR A 314 -13.67 -6.16 -10.09
C TYR A 314 -14.80 -5.14 -10.20
N ALA A 315 -15.48 -5.14 -11.35
CA ALA A 315 -16.71 -4.40 -11.57
C ALA A 315 -17.59 -5.17 -12.55
N LYS A 316 -18.88 -4.84 -12.61
CA LYS A 316 -19.77 -5.39 -13.63
C LYS A 316 -20.88 -4.42 -14.02
N ASP A 317 -21.34 -4.59 -15.26
CA ASP A 317 -22.65 -4.14 -15.69
C ASP A 317 -23.54 -5.39 -15.90
N ASN A 318 -24.76 -5.22 -16.44
CA ASN A 318 -25.67 -6.34 -16.70
C ASN A 318 -25.17 -7.36 -17.74
N TYR A 319 -24.16 -7.02 -18.53
CA TYR A 319 -23.69 -7.78 -19.69
C TYR A 319 -22.22 -8.21 -19.60
N ASN A 320 -21.41 -7.49 -18.84
CA ASN A 320 -19.96 -7.66 -18.80
C ASN A 320 -19.41 -7.57 -17.38
N VAL A 321 -18.33 -8.31 -17.15
CA VAL A 321 -17.48 -8.19 -15.97
C VAL A 321 -16.16 -7.55 -16.38
N TYR A 322 -15.61 -6.74 -15.49
CA TYR A 322 -14.36 -6.04 -15.68
C TYR A 322 -13.42 -6.30 -14.49
N TYR A 323 -12.13 -6.32 -14.76
CA TYR A 323 -11.08 -6.29 -13.75
C TYR A 323 -10.08 -5.20 -14.14
N ILE A 324 -9.81 -4.26 -13.22
CA ILE A 324 -8.93 -3.10 -13.44
C ILE A 324 -9.16 -2.39 -14.79
N GLY A 325 -10.42 -2.15 -15.13
CA GLY A 325 -10.86 -1.50 -16.36
C GLY A 325 -10.80 -2.35 -17.63
N LYS A 326 -10.40 -3.62 -17.55
CA LYS A 326 -10.41 -4.56 -18.68
C LYS A 326 -11.62 -5.48 -18.61
N LYS A 327 -12.35 -5.58 -19.72
CA LYS A 327 -13.43 -6.57 -19.87
C LYS A 327 -12.87 -7.99 -19.79
N LEU A 328 -13.54 -8.84 -19.02
CA LEU A 328 -13.25 -10.26 -18.88
C LEU A 328 -14.21 -11.10 -19.73
N ASP A 329 -13.73 -12.27 -20.16
CA ASP A 329 -14.57 -13.31 -20.75
C ASP A 329 -15.12 -14.19 -19.63
N VAL A 330 -16.31 -13.84 -19.15
CA VAL A 330 -17.01 -14.50 -18.03
C VAL A 330 -18.26 -15.18 -18.57
N ILE A 331 -18.42 -16.46 -18.24
CA ILE A 331 -19.56 -17.28 -18.73
C ILE A 331 -20.87 -16.79 -18.14
N SER A 332 -20.89 -16.48 -16.84
CA SER A 332 -22.13 -16.12 -16.12
C SER A 332 -21.97 -14.82 -15.33
N VAL A 333 -22.22 -13.70 -16.00
CA VAL A 333 -22.19 -12.34 -15.40
C VAL A 333 -23.19 -12.20 -14.24
N ASN A 334 -24.36 -12.84 -14.36
CA ASN A 334 -25.39 -12.80 -13.34
C ASN A 334 -24.95 -13.45 -12.02
N SER A 335 -24.24 -14.58 -12.09
CA SER A 335 -23.71 -15.26 -10.91
C SER A 335 -22.35 -14.75 -10.44
N PHE A 336 -21.74 -13.80 -11.17
CA PHE A 336 -20.42 -13.30 -10.84
C PHE A 336 -20.42 -12.57 -9.49
N GLU A 337 -19.56 -13.04 -8.60
CA GLU A 337 -19.33 -12.58 -7.24
C GLU A 337 -17.83 -12.25 -7.08
N ALA A 338 -17.53 -11.00 -6.74
CA ALA A 338 -16.20 -10.63 -6.28
C ALA A 338 -16.05 -11.04 -4.81
N LEU A 339 -14.99 -11.79 -4.52
CA LEU A 339 -14.57 -12.10 -3.17
C LEU A 339 -13.48 -11.10 -2.74
N THR A 340 -12.87 -11.33 -1.58
CA THR A 340 -11.76 -10.51 -1.11
C THR A 340 -10.41 -10.99 -1.68
N ASN A 341 -9.37 -10.16 -1.55
CA ASN A 341 -7.99 -10.50 -1.89
C ASN A 341 -7.76 -10.93 -3.36
N GLY A 342 -8.50 -10.33 -4.29
CA GLY A 342 -8.32 -10.59 -5.74
C GLY A 342 -9.07 -11.83 -6.25
N TYR A 343 -9.69 -12.62 -5.38
CA TYR A 343 -10.50 -13.74 -5.79
C TYR A 343 -11.89 -13.30 -6.24
N ALA A 344 -12.45 -14.01 -7.21
CA ALA A 344 -13.84 -13.90 -7.63
C ALA A 344 -14.30 -15.25 -8.16
N LYS A 345 -15.60 -15.44 -8.31
CA LYS A 345 -16.16 -16.64 -8.95
C LYS A 345 -17.44 -16.33 -9.69
N ASP A 346 -17.74 -17.18 -10.66
CA ASP A 346 -19.09 -17.37 -11.18
C ASP A 346 -19.53 -18.81 -10.84
N ASN A 347 -20.69 -19.25 -11.33
CA ASN A 347 -21.18 -20.60 -11.09
C ASN A 347 -20.26 -21.74 -11.62
N TYR A 348 -19.31 -21.43 -12.50
CA TYR A 348 -18.50 -22.40 -13.24
C TYR A 348 -17.00 -22.26 -12.95
N ASN A 349 -16.52 -21.04 -12.76
CA ASN A 349 -15.10 -20.72 -12.71
C ASN A 349 -14.74 -19.89 -11.49
N VAL A 350 -13.51 -20.09 -11.00
CA VAL A 350 -12.86 -19.20 -10.05
C VAL A 350 -11.85 -18.34 -10.79
N TYR A 351 -11.72 -17.10 -10.38
CA TYR A 351 -10.80 -16.12 -10.93
C TYR A 351 -9.91 -15.58 -9.83
N TYR A 352 -8.64 -15.34 -10.17
CA TYR A 352 -7.70 -14.61 -9.33
C TYR A 352 -7.11 -13.46 -10.15
N MET A 353 -7.28 -12.23 -9.68
CA MET A 353 -6.83 -11.01 -10.36
C MET A 353 -7.22 -10.96 -11.86
N GLY A 354 -8.48 -11.29 -12.15
CA GLY A 354 -9.05 -11.31 -13.50
C GLY A 354 -8.65 -12.51 -14.36
N LYS A 355 -7.80 -13.43 -13.87
CA LYS A 355 -7.41 -14.66 -14.59
C LYS A 355 -8.21 -15.84 -14.09
N LYS A 356 -8.77 -16.63 -15.01
CA LYS A 356 -9.44 -17.90 -14.68
C LYS A 356 -8.42 -18.91 -14.12
N MET A 357 -8.76 -19.52 -12.99
CA MET A 357 -8.01 -20.62 -12.37
C MET A 357 -8.46 -21.94 -13.00
N GLN A 358 -7.51 -22.76 -13.47
CA GLN A 358 -7.83 -23.99 -14.22
C GLN A 358 -8.30 -25.15 -13.31
N ASP A 359 -7.70 -25.29 -12.13
CA ASP A 359 -7.92 -26.46 -11.26
C ASP A 359 -8.88 -26.18 -10.09
N ALA A 360 -9.51 -25.02 -10.09
CA ALA A 360 -10.33 -24.55 -8.97
C ALA A 360 -11.81 -24.90 -9.15
N SER A 361 -12.38 -25.55 -8.13
CA SER A 361 -13.81 -25.88 -8.11
C SER A 361 -14.64 -24.71 -7.56
N ALA A 362 -15.33 -23.97 -8.43
CA ALA A 362 -16.16 -22.84 -8.03
C ALA A 362 -17.25 -23.17 -7.00
N SER A 363 -17.82 -24.39 -7.08
CA SER A 363 -18.87 -24.86 -6.17
C SER A 363 -18.39 -25.15 -4.74
N SER A 364 -17.09 -25.43 -4.56
CA SER A 364 -16.50 -25.74 -3.24
C SER A 364 -15.46 -24.74 -2.78
N PHE A 365 -15.27 -23.64 -3.52
CA PHE A 365 -14.25 -22.64 -3.22
C PHE A 365 -14.59 -21.79 -2.00
N VAL A 366 -13.65 -21.70 -1.05
CA VAL A 366 -13.79 -20.95 0.21
C VAL A 366 -12.48 -20.22 0.55
N LEU A 367 -12.59 -18.99 1.05
CA LEU A 367 -11.46 -18.24 1.62
C LEU A 367 -11.22 -18.66 3.07
N LEU A 368 -9.97 -18.90 3.45
CA LEU A 368 -9.58 -19.21 4.82
C LEU A 368 -9.28 -17.90 5.57
N LYS A 369 -9.93 -17.69 6.71
CA LYS A 369 -9.63 -16.56 7.61
C LYS A 369 -8.41 -16.90 8.46
N GLN A 370 -7.51 -15.93 8.65
CA GLN A 370 -6.45 -16.03 9.66
C GLN A 370 -7.11 -16.04 11.05
N GLN A 371 -6.71 -16.97 11.91
CA GLN A 371 -7.16 -17.07 13.31
C GLN A 371 -6.34 -16.16 14.22
#